data_AF-A0A5N6GGW6-F1
#
_entry.id   AF-A0A5N6GGW6-F1
#
_cell.length_a   1.000
_cell.length_b   1.000
_cell.length_c   1.000
_cell.angle_alpha   90.00
_cell.angle_beta   90.00
_cell.angle_gamma   90.00
#
_symmetry.space_group_name_H-M   'P 1'
#
loop_
_entity.id
_entity.type
_entity.pdbx_description
1 polymer ?
#
loop_
_entity_poly.entity_id
_entity_poly.type
_entity_poly.pdbx_seq_one_letter_code
_entity_poly.pdbx_strand_id
1 'polypeptide(L)'
;MHPSVRKLMDAVCARLRTPEDLSCLIFPSADATARCTARLSAEHPDETCHTVKFQSHQPADEEALRWAAFFVVLFPQACLSTAMHFWKVFGDGIAGRHAEYCLAALPSMDSYAKDTVFESSAPCRDHPTWDLQWVNSAAAEKESIRSLIARLVSSDQPGYRPVSSHDVFLYPKGMCAIAAVARALVPHSAELSEAVIYGWPYAETPLCVKESDYKRSTLLSAGSKQELDELESSLAAGRRIQVLFCEVPSNPQLRTPDLPRIHALAAQYNFIVAVDDTLGTFVNIDVLPYVDVIMTSLTKIFSGMCNVMGGSVVVNPQSSHYTTIHSALTALYEDTYFPLEAMVMSQNASDFEERVKQCSASALTIANLLAKHPSVAQLYYPSLVPSRQFYDQVRRKNGGYGYLLSIVFHKPETAMRFYDVLDLCKGPSVGTNFSLAIPYSLLAHFREQDWAESEGGIDRHMVRISVGLEREEDLIARIQDALTAATADY
;
A
#
# COMPACT_ATOMS: atom_id res chain seq x y z
N MET A 1 -6.53 -14.17 2.87
CA MET A 1 -7.75 -13.82 2.12
C MET A 1 -8.91 -13.60 3.09
N HIS A 2 -9.72 -12.57 2.90
CA HIS A 2 -10.84 -12.23 3.78
C HIS A 2 -11.96 -13.30 3.72
N PRO A 3 -12.64 -13.64 4.84
CA PRO A 3 -13.69 -14.67 4.85
C PRO A 3 -14.82 -14.41 3.84
N SER A 4 -15.26 -13.16 3.70
CA SER A 4 -16.36 -12.83 2.79
C SER A 4 -15.98 -12.96 1.31
N VAL A 5 -14.71 -12.69 0.97
CA VAL A 5 -14.19 -12.95 -0.39
C VAL A 5 -14.21 -14.44 -0.67
N ARG A 6 -13.79 -15.27 0.30
CA ARG A 6 -13.85 -16.73 0.17
C ARG A 6 -15.29 -17.24 0.00
N LYS A 7 -16.23 -16.74 0.80
CA LYS A 7 -17.65 -17.12 0.67
C LYS A 7 -18.21 -16.78 -0.72
N LEU A 8 -17.87 -15.63 -1.27
CA LEU A 8 -18.26 -15.27 -2.64
C LEU A 8 -17.62 -16.22 -3.67
N MET A 9 -16.32 -16.52 -3.53
CA MET A 9 -15.63 -17.49 -4.39
C MET A 9 -16.29 -18.87 -4.37
N ASP A 10 -16.59 -19.39 -3.17
CA ASP A 10 -17.24 -20.69 -3.00
C ASP A 10 -18.64 -20.69 -3.65
N ALA A 11 -19.41 -19.62 -3.46
CA ALA A 11 -20.75 -19.47 -4.04
C ALA A 11 -20.71 -19.36 -5.58
N VAL A 12 -19.71 -18.67 -6.14
CA VAL A 12 -19.47 -18.58 -7.58
C VAL A 12 -19.10 -19.94 -8.15
N CYS A 13 -18.14 -20.66 -7.55
CA CYS A 13 -17.76 -21.99 -8.01
C CYS A 13 -18.94 -22.97 -7.97
N ALA A 14 -19.76 -22.92 -6.92
CA ALA A 14 -20.98 -23.71 -6.82
C ALA A 14 -22.00 -23.35 -7.92
N ARG A 15 -22.21 -22.06 -8.21
CA ARG A 15 -23.12 -21.60 -9.27
C ARG A 15 -22.66 -22.08 -10.65
N LEU A 16 -21.37 -21.98 -10.93
CA LEU A 16 -20.77 -22.34 -12.21
C LEU A 16 -20.52 -23.84 -12.36
N ARG A 17 -20.77 -24.63 -11.31
CA ARG A 17 -20.45 -26.07 -11.25
C ARG A 17 -18.99 -26.31 -11.65
N THR A 18 -18.11 -25.46 -11.13
CA THR A 18 -16.68 -25.44 -11.47
C THR A 18 -16.05 -26.80 -11.14
N PRO A 19 -15.29 -27.41 -12.08
CA PRO A 19 -14.52 -28.62 -11.83
C PRO A 19 -13.58 -28.50 -10.61
N GLU A 20 -13.34 -29.60 -9.90
CA GLU A 20 -12.54 -29.61 -8.65
C GLU A 20 -11.07 -29.19 -8.84
N ASP A 21 -10.55 -29.32 -10.05
CA ASP A 21 -9.19 -28.93 -10.42
C ASP A 21 -9.03 -27.43 -10.73
N LEU A 22 -10.14 -26.68 -10.80
CA LEU A 22 -10.13 -25.23 -11.01
C LEU A 22 -10.30 -24.47 -9.69
N SER A 23 -9.53 -23.40 -9.55
CA SER A 23 -9.68 -22.34 -8.56
C SER A 23 -10.22 -21.08 -9.21
N CYS A 24 -10.64 -20.10 -8.40
CA CYS A 24 -11.08 -18.80 -8.90
C CYS A 24 -10.46 -17.62 -8.14
N LEU A 25 -10.42 -16.46 -8.79
CA LEU A 25 -10.19 -15.15 -8.16
C LEU A 25 -11.23 -14.16 -8.70
N ILE A 26 -11.65 -13.23 -7.84
CA ILE A 26 -12.74 -12.28 -8.14
C ILE A 26 -12.24 -10.84 -8.16
N PHE A 27 -12.59 -10.12 -9.22
CA PHE A 27 -12.14 -8.76 -9.48
C PHE A 27 -13.33 -7.83 -9.69
N PRO A 28 -13.24 -6.56 -9.23
CA PRO A 28 -14.24 -5.55 -9.52
C PRO A 28 -14.10 -4.94 -10.93
N SER A 29 -12.99 -5.22 -11.64
CA SER A 29 -12.62 -4.58 -12.90
C SER A 29 -12.34 -5.61 -14.00
N ALA A 30 -12.79 -5.29 -15.22
CA ALA A 30 -12.48 -6.06 -16.42
C ALA A 30 -10.99 -5.94 -16.81
N ASP A 31 -10.39 -4.75 -16.63
CA ASP A 31 -8.97 -4.53 -16.91
C ASP A 31 -8.09 -5.38 -15.98
N ALA A 32 -8.37 -5.34 -14.67
CA ALA A 32 -7.66 -6.18 -13.70
C ALA A 32 -7.74 -7.67 -14.04
N THR A 33 -8.92 -8.11 -14.49
CA THR A 33 -9.16 -9.47 -14.94
C THR A 33 -8.33 -9.82 -16.17
N ALA A 34 -8.29 -8.94 -17.17
CA ALA A 34 -7.51 -9.13 -18.39
C ALA A 34 -6.01 -9.23 -18.08
N ARG A 35 -5.48 -8.36 -17.20
CA ARG A 35 -4.08 -8.41 -16.77
C ARG A 35 -3.75 -9.68 -15.99
N CYS A 36 -4.63 -10.13 -15.10
CA CYS A 36 -4.46 -11.38 -14.38
C CYS A 36 -4.41 -12.56 -15.36
N THR A 37 -5.39 -12.69 -16.26
CA THR A 37 -5.44 -13.76 -17.26
C THR A 37 -4.23 -13.74 -18.18
N ALA A 38 -3.82 -12.56 -18.67
CA ALA A 38 -2.63 -12.44 -19.52
C ALA A 38 -1.36 -12.93 -18.80
N ARG A 39 -1.21 -12.63 -17.51
CA ARG A 39 -0.08 -13.11 -16.71
C ARG A 39 -0.12 -14.62 -16.51
N LEU A 40 -1.28 -15.18 -16.20
CA LEU A 40 -1.43 -16.63 -16.04
C LEU A 40 -1.09 -17.36 -17.34
N SER A 41 -1.60 -16.89 -18.48
CA SER A 41 -1.29 -17.48 -19.79
C SER A 41 0.18 -17.34 -20.18
N ALA A 42 0.88 -16.29 -19.74
CA ALA A 42 2.29 -16.10 -20.02
C ALA A 42 3.20 -17.03 -19.19
N GLU A 43 2.87 -17.27 -17.92
CA GLU A 43 3.65 -18.15 -17.04
C GLU A 43 3.27 -19.63 -17.16
N HIS A 44 2.02 -19.91 -17.55
CA HIS A 44 1.47 -21.26 -17.67
C HIS A 44 0.81 -21.44 -19.04
N PRO A 45 1.60 -21.49 -20.14
CA PRO A 45 1.06 -21.49 -21.51
C PRO A 45 0.28 -22.75 -21.87
N ASP A 46 0.51 -23.85 -21.16
CA ASP A 46 -0.19 -25.13 -21.35
C ASP A 46 -1.53 -25.20 -20.58
N GLU A 47 -1.77 -24.24 -19.67
CA GLU A 47 -2.96 -24.21 -18.82
C GLU A 47 -4.05 -23.31 -19.42
N THR A 48 -5.30 -23.76 -19.35
CA THR A 48 -6.44 -22.97 -19.86
C THR A 48 -7.10 -22.20 -18.73
N CYS A 49 -7.13 -20.87 -18.86
CA CYS A 49 -7.85 -19.98 -17.95
C CYS A 49 -9.16 -19.49 -18.58
N HIS A 50 -10.20 -19.31 -17.78
CA HIS A 50 -11.49 -18.82 -18.23
C HIS A 50 -11.88 -17.53 -17.51
N THR A 51 -12.47 -16.59 -18.23
CA THR A 51 -13.01 -15.36 -17.65
C THR A 51 -14.53 -15.40 -17.69
N VAL A 52 -15.16 -15.09 -16.56
CA VAL A 52 -16.62 -15.05 -16.40
C VAL A 52 -17.02 -13.70 -15.83
N LYS A 53 -18.03 -13.05 -16.42
CA LYS A 53 -18.63 -11.80 -15.91
C LYS A 53 -19.97 -12.11 -15.26
N PHE A 54 -20.18 -11.66 -14.03
CA PHE A 54 -21.49 -11.65 -13.38
C PHE A 54 -22.08 -10.24 -13.48
N GLN A 55 -23.32 -10.13 -13.95
CA GLN A 55 -24.06 -8.87 -14.05
C GLN A 55 -25.58 -9.11 -13.99
N SER A 56 -26.35 -8.06 -13.69
CA SER A 56 -27.81 -8.14 -13.76
C SER A 56 -28.29 -8.23 -15.21
N HIS A 57 -29.44 -8.89 -15.39
CA HIS A 57 -30.24 -8.88 -16.62
C HIS A 57 -30.90 -7.52 -16.93
N GLN A 58 -31.10 -6.66 -15.93
CA GLN A 58 -31.67 -5.32 -16.12
C GLN A 58 -30.59 -4.37 -16.65
N PRO A 59 -30.93 -3.45 -17.58
CA PRO A 59 -29.97 -2.47 -18.09
C PRO A 59 -29.38 -1.64 -16.94
N ALA A 60 -28.08 -1.34 -17.04
CA ALA A 60 -27.20 -0.85 -15.97
C ALA A 60 -27.43 0.61 -15.51
N ASP A 61 -28.65 1.13 -15.57
CA ASP A 61 -28.96 2.52 -15.22
C ASP A 61 -29.10 2.77 -13.71
N GLU A 62 -28.97 1.72 -12.88
CA GLU A 62 -28.81 1.87 -11.44
C GLU A 62 -27.35 1.66 -11.03
N GLU A 63 -26.72 2.71 -10.46
CA GLU A 63 -25.33 2.67 -9.98
C GLU A 63 -25.07 1.51 -8.99
N ALA A 64 -26.10 1.10 -8.24
CA ALA A 64 -26.07 -0.08 -7.39
C ALA A 64 -25.78 -1.39 -8.14
N LEU A 65 -26.35 -1.55 -9.34
CA LEU A 65 -26.13 -2.71 -10.22
C LEU A 65 -24.73 -2.69 -10.84
N ARG A 66 -24.19 -1.50 -11.13
CA ARG A 66 -22.78 -1.35 -11.54
C ARG A 66 -21.84 -1.90 -10.47
N TRP A 67 -22.04 -1.54 -9.20
CA TRP A 67 -21.23 -2.05 -8.09
C TRP A 67 -21.50 -3.53 -7.79
N ALA A 68 -22.64 -4.06 -8.21
CA ALA A 68 -22.95 -5.47 -8.03
C ALA A 68 -22.22 -6.34 -9.06
N ALA A 69 -21.95 -5.82 -10.26
CA ALA A 69 -21.22 -6.54 -11.30
C ALA A 69 -19.76 -6.82 -10.89
N PHE A 70 -19.28 -8.01 -11.22
CA PHE A 70 -17.89 -8.43 -10.95
C PHE A 70 -17.42 -9.46 -11.97
N PHE A 71 -16.12 -9.71 -11.96
CA PHE A 71 -15.44 -10.59 -12.90
C PHE A 71 -14.71 -11.70 -12.16
N VAL A 72 -14.61 -12.86 -12.79
CA VAL A 72 -14.03 -14.07 -12.23
C VAL A 72 -12.99 -14.59 -13.20
N VAL A 73 -11.80 -14.90 -12.70
CA VAL A 73 -10.81 -15.71 -13.43
C VAL A 73 -10.84 -17.11 -12.83
N LEU A 74 -11.20 -18.10 -13.63
CA LEU A 74 -11.08 -19.52 -13.31
C LEU A 74 -9.76 -20.03 -13.87
N PHE A 75 -8.98 -20.76 -13.07
CA PHE A 75 -7.66 -21.25 -13.46
C PHE A 75 -7.33 -22.58 -12.76
N PRO A 76 -6.52 -23.45 -13.37
CA PRO A 76 -6.08 -24.71 -12.76
C PRO A 76 -5.27 -24.50 -11.48
N GLN A 77 -5.29 -25.48 -10.56
CA GLN A 77 -4.51 -25.41 -9.30
C GLN A 77 -3.01 -25.11 -9.52
N ALA A 78 -2.44 -25.56 -10.64
CA ALA A 78 -1.05 -25.27 -11.01
C ALA A 78 -0.74 -23.76 -11.08
N CYS A 79 -1.72 -22.94 -11.47
CA CYS A 79 -1.59 -21.50 -11.59
C CYS A 79 -1.80 -20.74 -10.26
N LEU A 80 -2.18 -21.42 -9.17
CA LEU A 80 -2.57 -20.78 -7.91
C LEU A 80 -1.48 -19.86 -7.34
N SER A 81 -0.22 -20.28 -7.42
CA SER A 81 0.91 -19.46 -6.93
C SER A 81 1.01 -18.14 -7.69
N THR A 82 0.96 -18.18 -9.02
CA THR A 82 1.01 -16.99 -9.89
C THR A 82 -0.22 -16.10 -9.69
N ALA A 83 -1.41 -16.69 -9.58
CA ALA A 83 -2.66 -15.97 -9.36
C ALA A 83 -2.65 -15.22 -8.02
N MET A 84 -2.21 -15.89 -6.95
CA MET A 84 -2.08 -15.27 -5.63
C MET A 84 -0.97 -14.23 -5.57
N HIS A 85 0.12 -14.43 -6.30
CA HIS A 85 1.18 -13.43 -6.46
C HIS A 85 0.65 -12.16 -7.11
N PHE A 86 -0.06 -12.28 -8.24
CA PHE A 86 -0.71 -11.15 -8.91
C PHE A 86 -1.67 -10.40 -7.96
N TRP A 87 -2.52 -11.14 -7.25
CA TRP A 87 -3.46 -10.57 -6.29
C TRP A 87 -2.76 -9.77 -5.18
N LYS A 88 -1.61 -10.27 -4.69
CA LYS A 88 -0.83 -9.64 -3.62
C LYS A 88 -0.10 -8.39 -4.11
N VAL A 89 0.57 -8.49 -5.26
CA VAL A 89 1.45 -7.45 -5.80
C VAL A 89 0.66 -6.26 -6.34
N PHE A 90 -0.41 -6.47 -7.09
CA PHE A 90 -1.19 -5.37 -7.68
C PHE A 90 -2.37 -4.94 -6.80
N GLY A 91 -2.84 -5.82 -5.91
CA GLY A 91 -3.95 -5.52 -5.00
C GLY A 91 -5.33 -5.48 -5.67
N ASP A 92 -5.46 -5.79 -6.96
CA ASP A 92 -6.67 -5.55 -7.76
C ASP A 92 -7.90 -6.41 -7.38
N GLY A 93 -7.73 -7.40 -6.50
CA GLY A 93 -8.83 -8.27 -6.09
C GLY A 93 -9.94 -7.56 -5.30
N ILE A 94 -11.15 -8.11 -5.32
CA ILE A 94 -12.32 -7.52 -4.65
C ILE A 94 -12.11 -7.34 -3.13
N ALA A 95 -12.63 -6.24 -2.58
CA ALA A 95 -12.57 -5.92 -1.15
C ALA A 95 -13.60 -6.72 -0.34
N GLY A 96 -13.43 -6.76 0.99
CA GLY A 96 -14.28 -7.55 1.88
C GLY A 96 -15.75 -7.15 1.85
N ARG A 97 -16.08 -5.86 2.05
CA ARG A 97 -17.48 -5.39 2.00
C ARG A 97 -18.06 -5.47 0.61
N HIS A 98 -17.24 -5.22 -0.41
CA HIS A 98 -17.67 -5.35 -1.80
C HIS A 98 -18.05 -6.81 -2.12
N ALA A 99 -17.27 -7.77 -1.65
CA ALA A 99 -17.60 -9.19 -1.80
C ALA A 99 -18.90 -9.58 -1.07
N GLU A 100 -19.17 -9.03 0.12
CA GLU A 100 -20.44 -9.25 0.84
C GLU A 100 -21.64 -8.74 0.03
N TYR A 101 -21.49 -7.54 -0.53
CA TYR A 101 -22.51 -6.93 -1.40
C TYR A 101 -22.76 -7.77 -2.65
N CYS A 102 -21.70 -8.16 -3.37
CA CYS A 102 -21.79 -9.04 -4.54
C CYS A 102 -22.39 -10.41 -4.19
N LEU A 103 -22.07 -10.97 -3.02
CA LEU A 103 -22.63 -12.25 -2.56
C LEU A 103 -24.13 -12.17 -2.33
N ALA A 104 -24.62 -11.08 -1.73
CA ALA A 104 -26.05 -10.83 -1.57
C ALA A 104 -26.76 -10.64 -2.92
N ALA A 105 -26.07 -10.06 -3.90
CA ALA A 105 -26.59 -9.79 -5.24
C ALA A 105 -26.60 -11.03 -6.16
N LEU A 106 -25.70 -11.98 -5.93
CA LEU A 106 -25.43 -13.14 -6.80
C LEU A 106 -26.69 -13.94 -7.25
N PRO A 107 -27.73 -14.15 -6.41
CA PRO A 107 -28.96 -14.84 -6.84
C PRO A 107 -29.72 -14.14 -7.97
N SER A 108 -29.49 -12.84 -8.16
CA SER A 108 -30.15 -12.01 -9.19
C SER A 108 -29.29 -11.76 -10.43
N MET A 109 -28.15 -12.44 -10.55
CA MET A 109 -27.17 -12.23 -11.62
C MET A 109 -27.09 -13.40 -12.59
N ASP A 110 -26.98 -13.02 -13.87
CA ASP A 110 -26.57 -13.90 -14.95
C ASP A 110 -25.03 -13.92 -15.02
N SER A 111 -24.46 -15.04 -15.45
CA SER A 111 -23.04 -15.15 -15.78
C SER A 111 -22.82 -15.29 -17.29
N TYR A 112 -21.82 -14.58 -17.79
CA TYR A 112 -21.46 -14.52 -19.22
C TYR A 112 -19.99 -14.90 -19.38
N ALA A 113 -19.70 -15.82 -20.29
CA ALA A 113 -18.35 -16.33 -20.50
C ALA A 113 -18.14 -16.67 -21.97
N LYS A 114 -16.87 -16.71 -22.41
CA LYS A 114 -16.54 -17.20 -23.76
C LYS A 114 -16.86 -18.69 -23.90
N ASP A 115 -16.64 -19.45 -22.83
CA ASP A 115 -17.00 -20.85 -22.75
C ASP A 115 -18.38 -20.97 -22.09
N THR A 116 -19.37 -21.41 -22.88
CA THR A 116 -20.78 -21.45 -22.48
C THR A 116 -21.05 -22.43 -21.34
N VAL A 117 -20.11 -23.34 -21.02
CA VAL A 117 -20.21 -24.21 -19.84
C VAL A 117 -20.22 -23.40 -18.52
N PHE A 118 -19.64 -22.20 -18.52
CA PHE A 118 -19.61 -21.29 -17.37
C PHE A 118 -20.66 -20.17 -17.45
N GLU A 119 -21.63 -20.27 -18.37
CA GLU A 119 -22.81 -19.42 -18.37
C GLU A 119 -23.91 -19.98 -17.46
N SER A 120 -24.61 -19.09 -16.78
CA SER A 120 -25.69 -19.45 -15.88
C SER A 120 -26.72 -18.32 -15.82
N SER A 121 -28.00 -18.68 -15.76
CA SER A 121 -29.06 -17.69 -15.56
C SER A 121 -29.31 -17.44 -14.08
N ALA A 122 -29.76 -16.23 -13.76
CA ALA A 122 -30.18 -15.82 -12.42
C ALA A 122 -31.32 -16.74 -11.92
N PRO A 123 -31.17 -17.39 -10.75
CA PRO A 123 -32.23 -18.18 -10.13
C PRO A 123 -33.38 -17.32 -9.58
N CYS A 124 -33.13 -16.04 -9.30
CA CYS A 124 -34.11 -15.07 -8.85
C CYS A 124 -34.13 -13.87 -9.81
N ARG A 125 -35.31 -13.38 -10.16
CA ARG A 125 -35.45 -12.14 -10.96
C ARG A 125 -35.60 -10.90 -10.08
N ASP A 126 -35.96 -11.07 -8.82
CA ASP A 126 -36.05 -9.99 -7.85
C ASP A 126 -34.65 -9.62 -7.36
N HIS A 127 -34.32 -8.34 -7.41
CA HIS A 127 -33.13 -7.80 -6.78
C HIS A 127 -33.33 -7.65 -5.27
N PRO A 128 -32.28 -7.81 -4.45
CA PRO A 128 -32.37 -7.46 -3.05
C PRO A 128 -32.77 -5.98 -2.94
N THR A 129 -33.78 -5.69 -2.12
CA THR A 129 -34.15 -4.31 -1.80
C THR A 129 -33.08 -3.74 -0.87
N TRP A 130 -32.07 -3.08 -1.44
CA TRP A 130 -31.10 -2.32 -0.67
C TRP A 130 -31.59 -0.89 -0.48
N ASP A 131 -31.36 -0.34 0.71
CA ASP A 131 -31.35 1.11 0.85
C ASP A 131 -30.17 1.63 0.01
N LEU A 132 -30.44 2.39 -1.05
CA LEU A 132 -29.42 2.91 -1.96
C LEU A 132 -28.95 4.33 -1.59
N GLN A 133 -29.40 4.88 -0.45
CA GLN A 133 -28.94 6.20 0.00
C GLN A 133 -27.41 6.27 0.11
N TRP A 134 -26.74 5.17 0.47
CA TRP A 134 -25.27 5.11 0.55
C TRP A 134 -24.57 5.39 -0.78
N VAL A 135 -25.19 5.06 -1.92
CA VAL A 135 -24.60 5.28 -3.24
C VAL A 135 -24.42 6.79 -3.48
N ASN A 136 -25.49 7.55 -3.25
CA ASN A 136 -25.49 9.00 -3.40
C ASN A 136 -24.58 9.69 -2.37
N SER A 137 -24.53 9.17 -1.13
CA SER A 137 -23.64 9.71 -0.10
C SER A 137 -22.17 9.46 -0.40
N ALA A 138 -21.82 8.34 -1.04
CA ALA A 138 -20.41 7.96 -1.22
C ALA A 138 -19.63 8.87 -2.17
N ALA A 139 -20.27 9.51 -3.15
CA ALA A 139 -19.60 10.51 -3.97
C ALA A 139 -19.10 11.70 -3.11
N ALA A 140 -19.94 12.16 -2.18
CA ALA A 140 -19.59 13.21 -1.23
C ALA A 140 -18.52 12.76 -0.21
N GLU A 141 -18.56 11.49 0.24
CA GLU A 141 -17.54 10.94 1.13
C GLU A 141 -16.18 10.81 0.44
N LYS A 142 -16.14 10.31 -0.80
CA LYS A 142 -14.90 10.28 -1.60
C LYS A 142 -14.35 11.68 -1.81
N GLU A 143 -15.20 12.67 -2.08
CA GLU A 143 -14.77 14.05 -2.22
C GLU A 143 -14.25 14.66 -0.91
N SER A 144 -14.87 14.30 0.22
CA SER A 144 -14.39 14.69 1.56
C SER A 144 -13.00 14.10 1.85
N ILE A 145 -12.77 12.83 1.49
CA ILE A 145 -11.45 12.19 1.59
C ILE A 145 -10.43 12.91 0.70
N ARG A 146 -10.76 13.19 -0.58
CA ARG A 146 -9.86 13.91 -1.49
C ARG A 146 -9.52 15.30 -0.95
N SER A 147 -10.52 16.04 -0.47
CA SER A 147 -10.35 17.38 0.08
C SER A 147 -9.48 17.38 1.34
N LEU A 148 -9.67 16.39 2.23
CA LEU A 148 -8.83 16.19 3.41
C LEU A 148 -7.37 15.95 3.01
N ILE A 149 -7.12 15.01 2.08
CA ILE A 149 -5.78 14.70 1.59
C ILE A 149 -5.15 15.92 0.91
N ALA A 150 -5.87 16.58 0.00
CA ALA A 150 -5.38 17.76 -0.72
C ALA A 150 -4.97 18.89 0.24
N ARG A 151 -5.78 19.15 1.27
CA ARG A 151 -5.46 20.14 2.32
C ARG A 151 -4.18 19.78 3.07
N LEU A 152 -4.02 18.52 3.45
CA LEU A 152 -2.90 18.09 4.29
C LEU A 152 -1.60 17.84 3.52
N VAL A 153 -1.68 17.43 2.26
CA VAL A 153 -0.51 17.23 1.39
C VAL A 153 0.04 18.56 0.87
N SER A 154 -0.79 19.60 0.78
CA SER A 154 -0.34 20.93 0.38
C SER A 154 0.87 21.38 1.18
N SER A 155 1.88 21.91 0.47
CA SER A 155 3.15 22.30 1.09
C SER A 155 2.97 23.52 1.99
N ASP A 156 3.72 23.56 3.10
CA ASP A 156 3.79 24.74 3.99
C ASP A 156 4.73 25.82 3.43
N GLN A 157 5.43 25.56 2.31
CA GLN A 157 6.38 26.48 1.71
C GLN A 157 5.68 27.70 1.09
N PRO A 158 6.16 28.93 1.32
CA PRO A 158 5.57 30.12 0.74
C PRO A 158 5.56 30.09 -0.79
N GLY A 159 4.40 30.39 -1.40
CA GLY A 159 4.25 30.44 -2.86
C GLY A 159 4.04 29.09 -3.54
N TYR A 160 4.00 27.98 -2.78
CA TYR A 160 3.63 26.69 -3.33
C TYR A 160 2.14 26.66 -3.67
N ARG A 161 1.78 26.16 -4.85
CA ARG A 161 0.38 26.03 -5.28
C ARG A 161 -0.29 24.95 -4.43
N PRO A 162 -1.43 25.25 -3.77
CA PRO A 162 -2.17 24.23 -3.03
C PRO A 162 -2.62 23.09 -3.94
N VAL A 163 -2.57 21.88 -3.41
CA VAL A 163 -3.18 20.70 -4.02
C VAL A 163 -4.70 20.84 -3.93
N SER A 164 -5.39 20.48 -5.02
CA SER A 164 -6.84 20.43 -5.09
C SER A 164 -7.33 18.98 -5.09
N SER A 165 -8.63 18.75 -4.86
CA SER A 165 -9.18 17.38 -4.91
C SER A 165 -9.07 16.74 -6.30
N HIS A 166 -9.00 17.54 -7.38
CA HIS A 166 -8.74 17.07 -8.75
C HIS A 166 -7.36 16.43 -8.93
N ASP A 167 -6.41 16.78 -8.06
CA ASP A 167 -5.06 16.24 -8.09
C ASP A 167 -4.96 14.90 -7.32
N VAL A 168 -6.06 14.46 -6.68
CA VAL A 168 -6.12 13.29 -5.80
C VAL A 168 -6.97 12.17 -6.40
N PHE A 169 -6.33 11.04 -6.68
CA PHE A 169 -6.98 9.80 -7.09
C PHE A 169 -7.13 8.87 -5.88
N LEU A 170 -8.27 8.18 -5.78
CA LEU A 170 -8.53 7.21 -4.71
C LEU A 170 -8.60 5.80 -5.27
N TYR A 171 -8.00 4.86 -4.54
CA TYR A 171 -7.93 3.46 -4.91
C TYR A 171 -8.39 2.56 -3.77
N PRO A 172 -8.84 1.32 -4.05
CA PRO A 172 -9.32 0.40 -3.01
C PRO A 172 -8.25 0.01 -1.98
N LYS A 173 -6.96 0.09 -2.33
CA LYS A 173 -5.82 -0.35 -1.50
C LYS A 173 -4.57 0.46 -1.86
N GLY A 174 -3.60 0.49 -0.94
CA GLY A 174 -2.28 1.10 -1.18
C GLY A 174 -1.56 0.50 -2.40
N MET A 175 -1.55 -0.83 -2.54
CA MET A 175 -0.93 -1.46 -3.71
C MET A 175 -1.63 -1.13 -5.03
N CYS A 176 -2.94 -0.88 -5.02
CA CYS A 176 -3.64 -0.41 -6.23
C CYS A 176 -3.16 0.99 -6.64
N ALA A 177 -2.88 1.88 -5.67
CA ALA A 177 -2.32 3.20 -5.93
C ALA A 177 -0.91 3.11 -6.52
N ILE A 178 -0.03 2.30 -5.91
CA ILE A 178 1.33 2.04 -6.41
C ILE A 178 1.29 1.43 -7.81
N ALA A 179 0.44 0.42 -8.03
CA ALA A 179 0.28 -0.23 -9.32
C ALA A 179 -0.24 0.72 -10.41
N ALA A 180 -1.18 1.61 -10.07
CA ALA A 180 -1.67 2.60 -11.01
C ALA A 180 -0.57 3.56 -11.44
N VAL A 181 0.25 4.06 -10.51
CA VAL A 181 1.42 4.91 -10.83
C VAL A 181 2.45 4.13 -11.65
N ALA A 182 2.81 2.92 -11.22
CA ALA A 182 3.79 2.09 -11.92
C ALA A 182 3.40 1.82 -13.37
N ARG A 183 2.12 1.55 -13.66
CA ARG A 183 1.62 1.35 -15.03
C ARG A 183 1.48 2.67 -15.81
N ALA A 184 0.95 3.71 -15.18
CA ALA A 184 0.73 5.00 -15.85
C ALA A 184 2.03 5.66 -16.33
N LEU A 185 3.13 5.41 -15.61
CA LEU A 185 4.44 5.98 -15.91
C LEU A 185 5.30 5.10 -16.83
N VAL A 186 4.75 4.03 -17.41
CA VAL A 186 5.45 3.27 -18.45
C VAL A 186 5.43 4.08 -19.74
N PRO A 187 6.59 4.42 -20.33
CA PRO A 187 6.61 5.21 -21.54
C PRO A 187 6.14 4.37 -22.73
N HIS A 188 5.37 4.99 -23.61
CA HIS A 188 4.95 4.38 -24.88
C HIS A 188 6.15 4.14 -25.83
N SER A 189 7.24 4.88 -25.65
CA SER A 189 8.47 4.75 -26.44
C SER A 189 9.45 3.78 -25.81
N ALA A 190 10.01 2.92 -26.66
CA ALA A 190 10.97 1.87 -26.31
C ALA A 190 12.31 2.36 -25.75
N GLU A 191 12.69 3.64 -25.90
CA GLU A 191 14.03 4.14 -25.56
C GLU A 191 14.18 4.60 -24.10
N LEU A 192 13.08 4.92 -23.41
CA LEU A 192 13.09 5.51 -22.05
C LEU A 192 12.55 4.57 -20.96
N SER A 193 12.58 3.26 -21.16
CA SER A 193 11.86 2.32 -20.28
C SER A 193 12.73 1.77 -19.13
N GLU A 194 13.22 2.64 -18.26
CA GLU A 194 13.83 2.23 -16.98
C GLU A 194 13.11 2.85 -15.77
N ALA A 195 12.77 2.02 -14.79
CA ALA A 195 12.41 2.45 -13.44
C ALA A 195 13.54 2.14 -12.45
N VAL A 196 13.84 3.11 -11.57
CA VAL A 196 14.74 2.93 -10.45
C VAL A 196 13.93 2.85 -9.16
N ILE A 197 14.25 1.92 -8.29
CA ILE A 197 13.74 1.85 -6.92
C ILE A 197 14.91 2.18 -6.00
N TYR A 198 14.75 3.21 -5.18
CA TYR A 198 15.79 3.69 -4.28
C TYR A 198 15.43 3.49 -2.80
N GLY A 199 16.31 2.80 -2.09
CA GLY A 199 16.11 2.36 -0.70
C GLY A 199 15.34 1.05 -0.60
N TRP A 200 14.77 0.82 0.59
CA TRP A 200 14.02 -0.38 0.94
C TRP A 200 12.53 -0.06 1.16
N PRO A 201 11.76 0.18 0.09
CA PRO A 201 10.33 0.41 0.23
C PRO A 201 9.60 -0.88 0.63
N TYR A 202 8.29 -0.76 0.88
CA TYR A 202 7.40 -1.90 1.06
C TYR A 202 7.64 -3.01 0.02
N ALA A 203 7.72 -4.26 0.49
CA ALA A 203 8.28 -5.39 -0.27
C ALA A 203 7.59 -5.65 -1.62
N GLU A 204 6.30 -5.33 -1.73
CA GLU A 204 5.54 -5.49 -2.98
C GLU A 204 5.79 -4.36 -3.99
N THR A 205 6.33 -3.19 -3.58
CA THR A 205 6.60 -2.06 -4.48
C THR A 205 7.63 -2.41 -5.56
N PRO A 206 8.83 -2.95 -5.24
CA PRO A 206 9.80 -3.36 -6.26
C PRO A 206 9.25 -4.43 -7.20
N LEU A 207 8.46 -5.38 -6.67
CA LEU A 207 7.83 -6.44 -7.46
C LEU A 207 6.81 -5.85 -8.45
N CYS A 208 5.94 -4.95 -7.97
CA CYS A 208 4.94 -4.29 -8.79
C CYS A 208 5.59 -3.47 -9.92
N VAL A 209 6.64 -2.70 -9.62
CA VAL A 209 7.37 -1.92 -10.62
C VAL A 209 8.03 -2.83 -11.65
N LYS A 210 8.72 -3.88 -11.21
CA LYS A 210 9.36 -4.86 -12.11
C LYS A 210 8.35 -5.53 -13.06
N GLU A 211 7.11 -5.72 -12.61
CA GLU A 211 6.04 -6.37 -13.38
C GLU A 211 5.13 -5.40 -14.14
N SER A 212 5.44 -4.11 -14.15
CA SER A 212 4.70 -3.07 -14.90
C SER A 212 5.36 -2.76 -16.25
N ASP A 213 5.89 -3.75 -16.97
CA ASP A 213 6.39 -3.61 -18.36
C ASP A 213 7.54 -2.61 -18.61
N TYR A 214 8.26 -2.19 -17.57
CA TYR A 214 9.54 -1.49 -17.76
C TYR A 214 10.58 -2.44 -18.37
N LYS A 215 11.33 -1.99 -19.39
CA LYS A 215 12.42 -2.78 -19.99
C LYS A 215 13.55 -3.06 -19.00
N ARG A 216 13.80 -2.13 -18.09
CA ARG A 216 14.76 -2.28 -17.00
C ARG A 216 14.14 -1.78 -15.69
N SER A 217 14.30 -2.58 -14.64
CA SER A 217 14.00 -2.18 -13.27
C SER A 217 15.28 -2.36 -12.46
N THR A 218 15.78 -1.27 -11.87
CA THR A 218 17.00 -1.29 -11.06
C THR A 218 16.65 -1.01 -9.61
N LEU A 219 17.01 -1.93 -8.71
CA LEU A 219 16.87 -1.75 -7.27
C LEU A 219 18.20 -1.29 -6.67
N LEU A 220 18.19 -0.13 -6.02
CA LEU A 220 19.28 0.44 -5.23
C LEU A 220 18.89 0.30 -3.74
N SER A 221 18.96 -0.93 -3.23
CA SER A 221 18.33 -1.34 -1.96
C SER A 221 18.94 -0.71 -0.72
N ALA A 222 20.23 -0.36 -0.74
CA ALA A 222 20.88 0.18 0.46
C ALA A 222 20.44 1.62 0.76
N GLY A 223 19.89 2.32 -0.23
CA GLY A 223 19.47 3.72 -0.12
C GLY A 223 20.62 4.63 0.31
N SER A 224 21.84 4.31 -0.12
CA SER A 224 23.07 4.92 0.37
C SER A 224 23.53 6.11 -0.48
N LYS A 225 24.36 6.98 0.12
CA LYS A 225 25.03 8.06 -0.63
C LYS A 225 25.80 7.53 -1.84
N GLN A 226 26.48 6.38 -1.68
CA GLN A 226 27.27 5.77 -2.74
C GLN A 226 26.39 5.37 -3.94
N GLU A 227 25.25 4.76 -3.71
CA GLU A 227 24.31 4.41 -4.80
C GLU A 227 23.78 5.65 -5.52
N LEU A 228 23.59 6.78 -4.82
CA LEU A 228 23.26 8.05 -5.48
C LEU A 228 24.44 8.61 -6.28
N ASP A 229 25.68 8.50 -5.78
CA ASP A 229 26.90 8.91 -6.51
C ASP A 229 27.04 8.09 -7.82
N GLU A 230 26.77 6.79 -7.76
CA GLU A 230 26.79 5.88 -8.90
C GLU A 230 25.63 6.17 -9.87
N LEU A 231 24.43 6.45 -9.36
CA LEU A 231 23.29 6.84 -10.18
C LEU A 231 23.59 8.14 -10.94
N GLU A 232 24.06 9.18 -10.24
CA GLU A 232 24.46 10.47 -10.84
C GLU A 232 25.54 10.29 -11.91
N SER A 233 26.58 9.51 -11.62
CA SER A 233 27.64 9.20 -12.59
C SER A 233 27.10 8.50 -13.83
N SER A 234 26.18 7.55 -13.66
CA SER A 234 25.55 6.84 -14.76
C SER A 234 24.63 7.74 -15.60
N LEU A 235 23.87 8.65 -14.97
CA LEU A 235 23.03 9.65 -15.65
C LEU A 235 23.89 10.62 -16.48
N ALA A 236 25.01 11.08 -15.91
CA ALA A 236 26.00 11.90 -16.61
C ALA A 236 26.63 11.17 -17.81
N ALA A 237 26.86 9.86 -17.69
CA ALA A 237 27.35 9.00 -18.77
C ALA A 237 26.31 8.66 -19.84
N GLY A 238 25.08 9.18 -19.74
CA GLY A 238 24.03 9.00 -20.74
C GLY A 238 22.94 8.02 -20.36
N ARG A 239 22.95 7.43 -19.15
CA ARG A 239 21.81 6.65 -18.66
C ARG A 239 20.57 7.54 -18.63
N ARG A 240 19.42 6.95 -18.97
CA ARG A 240 18.11 7.57 -18.89
C ARG A 240 17.22 6.70 -18.04
N ILE A 241 16.49 7.33 -17.14
CA ILE A 241 15.49 6.69 -16.29
C ILE A 241 14.18 7.45 -16.48
N GLN A 242 13.05 6.75 -16.46
CA GLN A 242 11.73 7.34 -16.58
C GLN A 242 11.24 7.86 -15.22
N VAL A 243 11.46 7.06 -14.20
CA VAL A 243 10.91 7.30 -12.86
C VAL A 243 11.83 6.68 -11.81
N LEU A 244 11.94 7.37 -10.68
CA LEU A 244 12.53 6.88 -9.45
C LEU A 244 11.44 6.75 -8.38
N PHE A 245 11.28 5.55 -7.84
CA PHE A 245 10.41 5.23 -6.72
C PHE A 245 11.20 5.18 -5.40
N CYS A 246 10.69 5.79 -4.34
CA CYS A 246 11.23 5.62 -2.99
C CYS A 246 10.15 5.78 -1.91
N GLU A 247 10.49 5.54 -0.65
CA GLU A 247 9.58 5.61 0.50
C GLU A 247 10.14 6.54 1.58
N VAL A 248 9.27 7.32 2.23
CA VAL A 248 9.65 8.30 3.26
C VAL A 248 8.80 8.13 4.54
N PRO A 249 9.42 7.66 5.64
CA PRO A 249 10.65 6.88 5.72
C PRO A 249 10.41 5.39 5.38
N SER A 250 11.48 4.62 5.16
CA SER A 250 11.40 3.20 4.79
C SER A 250 10.84 2.26 5.88
N ASN A 251 10.22 1.16 5.48
CA ASN A 251 9.74 0.09 6.36
C ASN A 251 10.64 -1.15 6.27
N PRO A 252 11.35 -1.58 7.33
CA PRO A 252 11.19 -1.23 8.75
C PRO A 252 12.30 -0.33 9.32
N GLN A 253 13.32 0.01 8.53
CA GLN A 253 14.53 0.70 9.01
C GLN A 253 14.36 2.21 9.19
N LEU A 254 13.24 2.77 8.73
CA LEU A 254 12.83 4.15 8.94
C LEU A 254 13.89 5.16 8.47
N ARG A 255 14.59 4.81 7.38
CA ARG A 255 15.56 5.68 6.72
C ARG A 255 14.86 6.61 5.74
N THR A 256 15.42 7.78 5.53
CA THR A 256 14.91 8.78 4.60
C THR A 256 15.90 9.01 3.47
N PRO A 257 15.48 8.91 2.20
CA PRO A 257 16.32 9.27 1.06
C PRO A 257 16.66 10.77 1.05
N ASP A 258 17.78 11.13 0.44
CA ASP A 258 18.16 12.53 0.19
C ASP A 258 17.27 13.12 -0.93
N LEU A 259 16.04 13.47 -0.58
CA LEU A 259 15.05 14.02 -1.52
C LEU A 259 15.53 15.30 -2.21
N PRO A 260 16.21 16.26 -1.55
CA PRO A 260 16.77 17.42 -2.24
C PRO A 260 17.75 17.02 -3.35
N ARG A 261 18.65 16.07 -3.10
CA ARG A 261 19.58 15.57 -4.12
C ARG A 261 18.86 14.83 -5.24
N ILE A 262 17.92 13.94 -4.90
CA ILE A 262 17.11 13.22 -5.89
C ILE A 262 16.32 14.19 -6.78
N HIS A 263 15.71 15.21 -6.19
CA HIS A 263 14.99 16.26 -6.91
C HIS A 263 15.92 17.06 -7.85
N ALA A 264 17.12 17.42 -7.40
CA ALA A 264 18.10 18.11 -8.24
C ALA A 264 18.52 17.25 -9.44
N LEU A 265 18.76 15.95 -9.23
CA LEU A 265 19.04 15.00 -10.31
C LEU A 265 17.83 14.85 -11.25
N ALA A 266 16.61 14.77 -10.71
CA ALA A 266 15.38 14.68 -11.49
C ALA A 266 15.20 15.88 -12.40
N ALA A 267 15.42 17.09 -11.89
CA ALA A 267 15.37 18.33 -12.66
C ALA A 267 16.45 18.39 -13.76
N GLN A 268 17.68 17.93 -13.45
CA GLN A 268 18.80 17.95 -14.40
C GLN A 268 18.65 16.91 -15.51
N TYR A 269 18.18 15.71 -15.19
CA TYR A 269 18.13 14.57 -16.09
C TYR A 269 16.72 14.22 -16.59
N ASN A 270 15.72 15.02 -16.20
CA ASN A 270 14.33 14.96 -16.65
C ASN A 270 13.67 13.58 -16.43
N PHE A 271 13.62 13.15 -15.16
CA PHE A 271 12.90 11.95 -14.74
C PHE A 271 11.91 12.26 -13.60
N ILE A 272 10.91 11.40 -13.44
CA ILE A 272 9.84 11.57 -12.46
C ILE A 272 10.27 11.01 -11.09
N VAL A 273 9.90 11.69 -10.00
CA VAL A 273 10.08 11.20 -8.62
C VAL A 273 8.72 10.82 -8.03
N ALA A 274 8.55 9.54 -7.70
CA ALA A 274 7.36 9.01 -7.04
C ALA A 274 7.70 8.54 -5.62
N VAL A 275 6.99 9.05 -4.62
CA VAL A 275 7.24 8.77 -3.20
C VAL A 275 6.04 8.07 -2.57
N ASP A 276 6.27 6.98 -1.84
CA ASP A 276 5.34 6.45 -0.84
C ASP A 276 5.59 7.15 0.51
N ASP A 277 4.59 7.88 1.01
CA ASP A 277 4.68 8.65 2.26
C ASP A 277 3.94 7.98 3.43
N THR A 278 3.47 6.74 3.27
CA THR A 278 2.56 6.04 4.21
C THR A 278 2.99 6.12 5.68
N LEU A 279 4.29 5.95 5.96
CA LEU A 279 4.82 5.95 7.33
C LEU A 279 5.12 7.37 7.83
N GLY A 280 5.55 8.26 6.95
CA GLY A 280 5.81 9.65 7.29
C GLY A 280 4.52 10.38 7.57
N THR A 281 3.49 10.12 6.77
CA THR A 281 2.21 10.82 6.68
C THR A 281 2.36 12.28 6.26
N PHE A 282 1.44 12.77 5.44
CA PHE A 282 1.36 14.19 5.10
C PHE A 282 1.14 15.14 6.29
N VAL A 283 0.87 14.61 7.50
CA VAL A 283 0.82 15.40 8.75
C VAL A 283 2.22 15.71 9.31
N ASN A 284 3.16 14.76 9.22
CA ASN A 284 4.51 14.98 9.76
C ASN A 284 5.49 15.52 8.73
N ILE A 285 5.32 15.19 7.46
CA ILE A 285 6.26 15.52 6.39
C ILE A 285 5.59 16.32 5.26
N ASP A 286 6.39 17.17 4.64
CA ASP A 286 6.11 17.96 3.44
C ASP A 286 7.14 17.56 2.38
N VAL A 287 6.80 16.54 1.60
CA VAL A 287 7.64 16.04 0.49
C VAL A 287 7.29 16.66 -0.85
N LEU A 288 6.15 17.37 -0.94
CA LEU A 288 5.62 17.93 -2.18
C LEU A 288 6.65 18.79 -2.93
N PRO A 289 7.51 19.61 -2.26
CA PRO A 289 8.57 20.37 -2.94
C PRO A 289 9.58 19.56 -3.76
N TYR A 290 9.71 18.26 -3.50
CA TYR A 290 10.78 17.42 -4.05
C TYR A 290 10.31 16.35 -5.03
N VAL A 291 8.99 16.17 -5.17
CA VAL A 291 8.41 14.99 -5.81
C VAL A 291 7.33 15.37 -6.81
N ASP A 292 7.10 14.50 -7.79
CA ASP A 292 6.05 14.67 -8.79
C ASP A 292 4.76 13.92 -8.42
N VAL A 293 4.91 12.80 -7.71
CA VAL A 293 3.79 11.92 -7.31
C VAL A 293 3.97 11.46 -5.88
N ILE A 294 2.90 11.53 -5.09
CA ILE A 294 2.83 10.98 -3.74
C ILE A 294 1.81 9.84 -3.72
N MET A 295 2.19 8.69 -3.18
CA MET A 295 1.34 7.54 -2.96
C MET A 295 1.20 7.31 -1.46
N THR A 296 -0.02 7.01 -1.00
CA THR A 296 -0.27 6.77 0.43
C THR A 296 -1.18 5.56 0.60
N SER A 297 -0.84 4.65 1.51
CA SER A 297 -1.77 3.64 1.99
C SER A 297 -2.70 4.21 3.06
N LEU A 298 -3.95 4.48 2.67
CA LEU A 298 -5.00 4.94 3.58
C LEU A 298 -5.45 3.85 4.59
N THR A 299 -5.10 2.59 4.32
CA THR A 299 -5.34 1.44 5.21
C THR A 299 -4.70 1.58 6.59
N LYS A 300 -3.61 2.35 6.70
CA LYS A 300 -2.79 2.46 7.92
C LYS A 300 -3.39 3.49 8.87
N ILE A 301 -2.57 4.40 9.39
CA ILE A 301 -3.00 5.41 10.37
C ILE A 301 -4.05 6.38 9.81
N PHE A 302 -4.17 6.54 8.49
CA PHE A 302 -5.28 7.30 7.92
C PHE A 302 -6.64 6.73 8.36
N SER A 303 -6.85 5.42 8.25
CA SER A 303 -8.01 4.76 8.86
C SER A 303 -7.86 4.48 10.36
N GLY A 304 -6.75 3.91 10.83
CA GLY A 304 -6.53 3.55 12.24
C GLY A 304 -7.34 2.37 12.80
N MET A 305 -8.51 2.08 12.22
CA MET A 305 -9.52 1.19 12.81
C MET A 305 -9.40 -0.28 12.39
N CYS A 306 -8.42 -0.64 11.55
CA CYS A 306 -8.21 -2.01 11.04
C CYS A 306 -9.39 -2.63 10.28
N ASN A 307 -10.36 -1.83 9.84
CA ASN A 307 -11.62 -2.34 9.31
C ASN A 307 -11.87 -1.93 7.85
N VAL A 308 -11.00 -1.16 7.20
CA VAL A 308 -11.14 -0.69 5.81
C VAL A 308 -9.77 -0.57 5.17
N MET A 309 -9.71 -0.75 3.85
CA MET A 309 -8.50 -0.52 3.06
C MET A 309 -8.73 0.64 2.09
N GLY A 310 -7.65 1.35 1.77
CA GLY A 310 -7.66 2.38 0.74
C GLY A 310 -6.25 2.77 0.33
N GLY A 311 -6.14 3.46 -0.78
CA GLY A 311 -4.93 4.10 -1.26
C GLY A 311 -5.25 5.44 -1.91
N SER A 312 -4.27 6.34 -1.93
CA SER A 312 -4.36 7.59 -2.67
C SER A 312 -3.12 7.80 -3.52
N VAL A 313 -3.31 8.52 -4.63
CA VAL A 313 -2.24 9.11 -5.44
C VAL A 313 -2.51 10.60 -5.53
N VAL A 314 -1.51 11.40 -5.21
CA VAL A 314 -1.52 12.85 -5.41
C VAL A 314 -0.51 13.21 -6.49
N VAL A 315 -0.94 13.93 -7.52
CA VAL A 315 -0.05 14.49 -8.55
C VAL A 315 0.31 15.91 -8.15
N ASN A 316 1.61 16.23 -8.09
CA ASN A 316 2.05 17.56 -7.69
C ASN A 316 1.64 18.61 -8.74
N PRO A 317 0.78 19.60 -8.43
CA PRO A 317 0.32 20.60 -9.38
C PRO A 317 1.41 21.57 -9.87
N GLN A 318 2.62 21.50 -9.31
CA GLN A 318 3.81 22.25 -9.74
C GLN A 318 4.87 21.39 -10.44
N SER A 319 4.64 20.08 -10.58
CA SER A 319 5.53 19.22 -11.35
C SER A 319 5.61 19.68 -12.81
N SER A 320 6.83 19.70 -13.37
CA SER A 320 7.04 19.87 -14.82
C SER A 320 6.41 18.74 -15.64
N HIS A 321 6.11 17.61 -15.01
CA HIS A 321 5.48 16.44 -15.59
C HIS A 321 3.97 16.34 -15.30
N TYR A 322 3.38 17.33 -14.63
CA TYR A 322 1.97 17.29 -14.17
C TYR A 322 0.99 16.80 -15.24
N THR A 323 0.97 17.45 -16.41
CA THR A 323 0.01 17.11 -17.47
C THR A 323 0.19 15.68 -17.96
N THR A 324 1.44 15.23 -18.12
CA THR A 324 1.76 13.86 -18.56
C THR A 324 1.30 12.84 -17.54
N ILE A 325 1.64 13.03 -16.27
CA ILE A 325 1.30 12.12 -15.17
C ILE A 325 -0.21 12.08 -14.96
N HIS A 326 -0.84 13.24 -14.82
CA HIS A 326 -2.28 13.36 -14.55
C HIS A 326 -3.11 12.77 -15.69
N SER A 327 -2.74 13.04 -16.94
CA SER A 327 -3.44 12.46 -18.10
C SER A 327 -3.27 10.95 -18.18
N ALA A 328 -2.07 10.42 -17.91
CA ALA A 328 -1.81 8.98 -17.92
C ALA A 328 -2.59 8.25 -16.81
N LEU A 329 -2.61 8.79 -15.59
CA LEU A 329 -3.41 8.27 -14.49
C LEU A 329 -4.91 8.34 -14.82
N THR A 330 -5.39 9.47 -15.33
CA THR A 330 -6.80 9.65 -15.71
C THR A 330 -7.22 8.66 -16.80
N ALA A 331 -6.36 8.40 -17.79
CA ALA A 331 -6.64 7.44 -18.86
C ALA A 331 -6.77 5.99 -18.36
N LEU A 332 -6.06 5.63 -17.28
CA LEU A 332 -6.12 4.30 -16.66
C LEU A 332 -7.11 4.22 -15.51
N TYR A 333 -7.66 5.35 -15.05
CA TYR A 333 -8.45 5.40 -13.82
C TYR A 333 -9.83 4.78 -14.02
N GLU A 334 -10.10 3.75 -13.22
CA GLU A 334 -11.43 3.18 -13.02
C GLU A 334 -11.80 3.34 -11.54
N ASP A 335 -12.94 3.98 -11.26
CA ASP A 335 -13.43 4.09 -9.89
C ASP A 335 -13.95 2.73 -9.40
N THR A 336 -13.04 1.97 -8.79
CA THR A 336 -13.26 0.66 -8.18
C THR A 336 -13.31 0.73 -6.65
N TYR A 337 -13.19 1.93 -6.07
CA TYR A 337 -13.22 2.09 -4.61
C TYR A 337 -14.66 2.00 -4.11
N PHE A 338 -15.04 0.82 -3.60
CA PHE A 338 -16.42 0.51 -3.24
C PHE A 338 -17.01 1.57 -2.27
N PRO A 339 -18.20 2.12 -2.55
CA PRO A 339 -18.83 3.18 -1.75
C PRO A 339 -18.89 2.94 -0.25
N LEU A 340 -19.26 1.74 0.20
CA LEU A 340 -19.32 1.44 1.63
C LEU A 340 -17.92 1.39 2.28
N GLU A 341 -16.88 1.06 1.53
CA GLU A 341 -15.49 1.20 2.01
C GLU A 341 -15.14 2.69 2.13
N ALA A 342 -15.51 3.52 1.14
CA ALA A 342 -15.25 4.96 1.17
C ALA A 342 -15.98 5.66 2.34
N MET A 343 -17.22 5.29 2.64
CA MET A 343 -17.95 5.83 3.80
C MET A 343 -17.24 5.50 5.12
N VAL A 344 -16.83 4.24 5.31
CA VAL A 344 -16.10 3.82 6.51
C VAL A 344 -14.75 4.52 6.59
N MET A 345 -14.05 4.67 5.46
CA MET A 345 -12.79 5.40 5.41
C MET A 345 -12.95 6.87 5.83
N SER A 346 -13.96 7.56 5.30
CA SER A 346 -14.23 8.96 5.63
C SER A 346 -14.52 9.14 7.12
N GLN A 347 -15.38 8.29 7.69
CA GLN A 347 -15.68 8.30 9.12
C GLN A 347 -14.43 8.08 9.98
N ASN A 348 -13.63 7.07 9.64
CA ASN A 348 -12.40 6.73 10.34
C ASN A 348 -11.30 7.80 10.24
N ALA A 349 -11.30 8.60 9.17
CA ALA A 349 -10.30 9.63 8.92
C ALA A 349 -10.61 10.97 9.64
N SER A 350 -11.77 11.09 10.28
CA SER A 350 -12.25 12.34 10.88
C SER A 350 -11.30 12.94 11.94
N ASP A 351 -10.57 12.10 12.68
CA ASP A 351 -9.61 12.49 13.72
C ASP A 351 -8.15 12.17 13.34
N PHE A 352 -7.89 11.90 12.05
CA PHE A 352 -6.59 11.46 11.54
C PHE A 352 -5.41 12.32 11.99
N GLU A 353 -5.50 13.65 11.86
CA GLU A 353 -4.41 14.55 12.22
C GLU A 353 -4.02 14.46 13.70
N GLU A 354 -5.02 14.36 14.57
CA GLU A 354 -4.80 14.29 16.02
C GLU A 354 -4.18 12.95 16.40
N ARG A 355 -4.69 11.86 15.82
CA ARG A 355 -4.12 10.52 16.03
C ARG A 355 -2.65 10.47 15.61
N VAL A 356 -2.30 11.03 14.46
CA VAL A 356 -0.89 11.07 14.02
C VAL A 356 -0.01 11.83 15.01
N LYS A 357 -0.46 13.00 15.49
CA LYS A 357 0.30 13.81 16.46
C LYS A 357 0.51 13.08 17.79
N GLN A 358 -0.55 12.49 18.34
CA GLN A 358 -0.49 11.75 19.60
C GLN A 358 0.41 10.51 19.50
N CYS A 359 0.22 9.70 18.46
CA CYS A 359 1.07 8.53 18.21
C CYS A 359 2.53 8.92 18.00
N SER A 360 2.79 10.02 17.27
CA SER A 360 4.16 10.48 17.00
C SER A 360 4.86 11.00 18.26
N ALA A 361 4.14 11.71 19.14
CA ALA A 361 4.69 12.15 20.42
C ALA A 361 5.05 10.95 21.32
N SER A 362 4.10 10.01 21.48
CA SER A 362 4.30 8.81 22.29
C SER A 362 5.46 7.96 21.76
N ALA A 363 5.54 7.78 20.44
CA ALA A 363 6.61 7.02 19.79
C ALA A 363 7.99 7.67 20.00
N LEU A 364 8.10 8.99 19.96
CA LEU A 364 9.36 9.69 20.25
C LEU A 364 9.82 9.45 21.70
N THR A 365 8.91 9.53 22.67
CA THR A 365 9.22 9.26 24.08
C THR A 365 9.70 7.82 24.27
N ILE A 366 8.96 6.86 23.71
CA ILE A 366 9.30 5.42 23.75
C ILE A 366 10.64 5.16 23.06
N ALA A 367 10.89 5.75 21.89
CA ALA A 367 12.14 5.59 21.17
C ALA A 367 13.34 6.11 21.99
N ASN A 368 13.21 7.28 22.62
CA ASN A 368 14.25 7.83 23.48
C ASN A 368 14.53 6.98 24.74
N LEU A 369 13.51 6.31 25.27
CA LEU A 369 13.66 5.37 26.37
C LEU A 369 14.42 4.11 25.92
N LEU A 370 13.99 3.50 24.82
CA LEU A 370 14.59 2.28 24.27
C LEU A 370 16.05 2.51 23.86
N ALA A 371 16.35 3.65 23.23
CA ALA A 371 17.70 3.99 22.77
C ALA A 371 18.73 4.08 23.90
N LYS A 372 18.29 4.32 25.14
CA LYS A 372 19.15 4.41 26.33
C LYS A 372 19.32 3.07 27.04
N HIS A 373 18.54 2.06 26.68
CA HIS A 373 18.55 0.78 27.39
C HIS A 373 19.75 -0.06 26.96
N PRO A 374 20.58 -0.60 27.89
CA PRO A 374 21.85 -1.26 27.57
C PRO A 374 21.71 -2.58 26.80
N SER A 375 20.50 -3.16 26.72
CA SER A 375 20.25 -4.37 25.93
C SER A 375 19.99 -4.09 24.45
N VAL A 376 19.66 -2.85 24.09
CA VAL A 376 19.32 -2.44 22.73
C VAL A 376 20.62 -2.13 21.98
N ALA A 377 20.90 -2.92 20.94
CA ALA A 377 22.06 -2.72 20.08
C ALA A 377 21.82 -1.59 19.07
N GLN A 378 20.61 -1.54 18.51
CA GLN A 378 20.24 -0.56 17.52
C GLN A 378 18.74 -0.26 17.61
N LEU A 379 18.41 1.02 17.48
CA LEU A 379 17.04 1.49 17.38
C LEU A 379 16.86 2.25 16.07
N TYR A 380 15.88 1.83 15.29
CA TYR A 380 15.45 2.51 14.08
C TYR A 380 14.23 3.36 14.44
N TYR A 381 14.42 4.67 14.42
CA TYR A 381 13.40 5.69 14.52
C TYR A 381 13.90 6.94 13.78
N PRO A 382 13.09 7.70 13.03
CA PRO A 382 13.60 8.75 12.16
C PRO A 382 14.49 9.80 12.83
N SER A 383 14.26 10.11 14.12
CA SER A 383 15.09 11.05 14.88
C SER A 383 16.43 10.48 15.37
N LEU A 384 16.68 9.18 15.18
CA LEU A 384 17.84 8.45 15.73
C LEU A 384 18.66 7.73 14.66
N VAL A 385 18.10 7.53 13.45
CA VAL A 385 18.83 6.91 12.34
C VAL A 385 19.83 7.87 11.69
N PRO A 386 20.91 7.37 11.05
CA PRO A 386 21.90 8.22 10.39
C PRO A 386 21.33 9.16 9.31
N SER A 387 20.23 8.77 8.65
CA SER A 387 19.53 9.58 7.65
C SER A 387 18.63 10.68 8.25
N ARG A 388 18.67 10.91 9.58
CA ARG A 388 17.84 11.92 10.27
C ARG A 388 17.86 13.27 9.58
N GLN A 389 19.02 13.73 9.13
CA GLN A 389 19.15 15.04 8.48
C GLN A 389 18.22 15.20 7.26
N PHE A 390 17.99 14.11 6.50
CA PHE A 390 17.09 14.12 5.35
C PHE A 390 15.62 14.10 5.78
N TYR A 391 15.28 13.40 6.87
CA TYR A 391 13.94 13.49 7.46
C TYR A 391 13.67 14.90 7.98
N ASP A 392 14.61 15.51 8.69
CA ASP A 392 14.48 16.86 9.25
C ASP A 392 14.29 17.94 8.16
N GLN A 393 14.82 17.73 6.95
CA GLN A 393 14.62 18.64 5.81
C GLN A 393 13.18 18.64 5.28
N VAL A 394 12.50 17.50 5.36
CA VAL A 394 11.12 17.34 4.86
C VAL A 394 10.10 17.35 5.99
N ARG A 395 10.52 17.37 7.26
CA ARG A 395 9.62 17.42 8.41
C ARG A 395 8.93 18.78 8.45
N ARG A 396 7.59 18.76 8.53
CA ARG A 396 6.80 19.97 8.75
C ARG A 396 7.21 20.64 10.06
N LYS A 397 7.06 21.96 10.15
CA LYS A 397 7.40 22.73 11.35
C LYS A 397 6.75 22.16 12.64
N ASN A 398 5.50 21.71 12.52
CA ASN A 398 4.72 21.09 13.61
C ASN A 398 4.62 19.56 13.49
N GLY A 399 5.41 18.95 12.59
CA GLY A 399 5.40 17.50 12.34
C GLY A 399 6.26 16.72 13.34
N GLY A 400 5.85 15.49 13.65
CA GLY A 400 6.59 14.54 14.47
C GLY A 400 7.57 13.68 13.66
N TYR A 401 8.06 12.60 14.28
CA TYR A 401 8.94 11.61 13.63
C TYR A 401 8.22 10.29 13.31
N GLY A 402 6.88 10.32 13.26
CA GLY A 402 6.04 9.16 12.99
C GLY A 402 5.81 8.25 14.19
N TYR A 403 5.05 7.19 13.96
CA TYR A 403 4.46 6.31 14.98
C TYR A 403 5.06 4.90 15.00
N LEU A 404 6.07 4.64 14.18
CA LEU A 404 6.67 3.32 13.99
C LEU A 404 8.12 3.35 14.46
N LEU A 405 8.58 2.28 15.12
CA LEU A 405 9.97 2.08 15.51
C LEU A 405 10.36 0.60 15.38
N SER A 406 11.65 0.33 15.20
CA SER A 406 12.17 -1.05 15.14
C SER A 406 13.39 -1.19 16.05
N ILE A 407 13.44 -2.29 16.79
CA ILE A 407 14.43 -2.55 17.85
C ILE A 407 15.25 -3.78 17.45
N VAL A 408 16.56 -3.68 17.58
CA VAL A 408 17.50 -4.80 17.52
C VAL A 408 18.23 -4.86 18.85
N PHE A 409 18.22 -6.04 19.47
CA PHE A 409 18.89 -6.29 20.75
C PHE A 409 20.28 -6.88 20.51
N HIS A 410 21.20 -6.73 21.47
CA HIS A 410 22.53 -7.35 21.38
C HIS A 410 22.48 -8.89 21.34
N LYS A 411 21.43 -9.48 21.92
CA LYS A 411 21.22 -10.92 21.99
C LYS A 411 19.88 -11.30 21.39
N PRO A 412 19.83 -12.26 20.45
CA PRO A 412 18.57 -12.81 19.90
C PRO A 412 17.57 -13.25 20.98
N GLU A 413 18.04 -13.86 22.06
CA GLU A 413 17.21 -14.38 23.14
C GLU A 413 16.46 -13.26 23.87
N THR A 414 17.10 -12.10 24.02
CA THR A 414 16.46 -10.92 24.59
C THR A 414 15.35 -10.41 23.68
N ALA A 415 15.55 -10.41 22.36
CA ALA A 415 14.51 -9.99 21.40
C ALA A 415 13.29 -10.91 21.44
N MET A 416 13.52 -12.22 21.45
CA MET A 416 12.44 -13.22 21.55
C MET A 416 11.67 -13.07 22.85
N ARG A 417 12.37 -13.02 23.99
CA ARG A 417 11.72 -12.86 25.30
C ARG A 417 10.99 -11.52 25.42
N PHE A 418 11.60 -10.43 24.97
CA PHE A 418 10.96 -9.10 24.93
C PHE A 418 9.66 -9.16 24.13
N TYR A 419 9.69 -9.74 22.92
CA TYR A 419 8.48 -9.87 22.10
C TYR A 419 7.39 -10.69 22.79
N ASP A 420 7.74 -11.83 23.40
CA ASP A 420 6.78 -12.74 24.04
C ASP A 420 6.08 -12.12 25.25
N VAL A 421 6.82 -11.36 26.07
CA VAL A 421 6.27 -10.75 27.30
C VAL A 421 5.70 -9.34 27.10
N LEU A 422 6.00 -8.69 25.97
CA LEU A 422 5.51 -7.34 25.67
C LEU A 422 3.99 -7.34 25.53
N ASP A 423 3.32 -6.68 26.47
CA ASP A 423 1.85 -6.57 26.55
C ASP A 423 1.27 -5.56 25.53
N LEU A 424 1.45 -5.88 24.25
CA LEU A 424 0.84 -5.18 23.11
C LEU A 424 0.19 -6.20 22.18
N CYS A 425 -0.78 -5.76 21.39
CA CYS A 425 -1.39 -6.61 20.37
C CYS A 425 -0.32 -7.10 19.36
N LYS A 426 -0.47 -8.33 18.88
CA LYS A 426 0.43 -8.92 17.89
C LYS A 426 -0.28 -9.02 16.54
N GLY A 427 0.26 -8.39 15.50
CA GLY A 427 -0.40 -8.38 14.20
C GLY A 427 0.39 -7.70 13.09
N PRO A 428 0.25 -8.14 11.83
CA PRO A 428 1.14 -7.75 10.72
C PRO A 428 1.05 -6.29 10.28
N SER A 429 -0.03 -5.58 10.65
CA SER A 429 -0.29 -4.20 10.21
C SER A 429 0.51 -3.16 11.02
N VAL A 430 0.30 -1.88 10.68
CA VAL A 430 0.84 -0.69 11.38
C VAL A 430 -0.19 0.44 11.29
N GLY A 431 -0.01 1.47 12.12
CA GLY A 431 -0.82 2.68 12.10
C GLY A 431 -2.24 2.41 12.60
N THR A 432 -2.36 1.65 13.67
CA THR A 432 -3.64 1.27 14.28
C THR A 432 -3.90 2.14 15.51
N ASN A 433 -5.17 2.28 15.91
CA ASN A 433 -5.53 3.08 17.09
C ASN A 433 -5.03 2.46 18.41
N PHE A 434 -4.65 1.19 18.39
CA PHE A 434 -3.96 0.47 19.45
C PHE A 434 -2.57 0.05 18.98
N SER A 435 -1.66 -0.18 19.91
CA SER A 435 -0.27 -0.51 19.61
C SER A 435 -0.12 -1.96 19.14
N LEU A 436 0.74 -2.16 18.13
CA LEU A 436 1.04 -3.46 17.53
C LEU A 436 2.54 -3.75 17.59
N ALA A 437 2.90 -5.00 17.87
CA ALA A 437 4.27 -5.50 17.79
C ALA A 437 4.38 -6.73 16.89
N ILE A 438 5.46 -6.83 16.12
CA ILE A 438 5.80 -8.02 15.31
C ILE A 438 7.29 -8.35 15.33
N PRO A 439 7.68 -9.63 15.17
CA PRO A 439 9.02 -10.01 14.76
C PRO A 439 9.11 -9.79 13.24
N TYR A 440 9.61 -8.63 12.81
CA TYR A 440 9.43 -8.14 11.44
C TYR A 440 10.02 -9.10 10.40
N SER A 441 11.29 -9.49 10.55
CA SER A 441 11.97 -10.36 9.58
C SER A 441 11.27 -11.71 9.46
N LEU A 442 10.86 -12.30 10.59
CA LEU A 442 10.15 -13.57 10.60
C LEU A 442 8.78 -13.48 9.89
N LEU A 443 8.08 -12.36 10.04
CA LEU A 443 6.75 -12.19 9.45
C LEU A 443 6.81 -11.79 7.95
N ALA A 444 7.67 -10.84 7.61
CA ALA A 444 7.75 -10.25 6.27
C ALA A 444 8.63 -11.08 5.32
N HIS A 445 9.67 -11.73 5.84
CA HIS A 445 10.73 -12.37 5.07
C HIS A 445 10.97 -13.83 5.51
N PHE A 446 9.94 -14.53 6.03
CA PHE A 446 10.05 -15.90 6.58
C PHE A 446 10.88 -16.87 5.72
N ARG A 447 10.70 -16.83 4.39
CA ARG A 447 11.38 -17.73 3.43
C ARG A 447 12.68 -17.17 2.85
N GLU A 448 13.02 -15.92 3.17
CA GLU A 448 14.10 -15.15 2.53
C GLU A 448 14.91 -14.33 3.55
N GLN A 449 14.98 -14.79 4.81
CA GLN A 449 15.66 -14.07 5.88
C GLN A 449 17.15 -13.84 5.59
N ASP A 450 17.82 -14.81 4.96
CA ASP A 450 19.24 -14.69 4.57
C ASP A 450 19.44 -13.54 3.58
N TRP A 451 18.55 -13.43 2.59
CA TRP A 451 18.55 -12.37 1.59
C TRP A 451 18.20 -11.01 2.22
N ALA A 452 17.17 -10.96 3.07
CA ALA A 452 16.77 -9.74 3.75
C ALA A 452 17.88 -9.19 4.66
N GLU A 453 18.64 -10.08 5.31
CA GLU A 453 19.80 -9.73 6.11
C GLU A 453 20.97 -9.24 5.23
N SER A 454 21.36 -10.00 4.19
CA SER A 454 22.53 -9.67 3.36
C SER A 454 22.33 -8.44 2.48
N GLU A 455 21.16 -8.34 1.81
CA GLU A 455 20.88 -7.28 0.83
C GLU A 455 20.18 -6.07 1.45
N GLY A 456 19.35 -6.30 2.47
CA GLY A 456 18.53 -5.27 3.11
C GLY A 456 19.06 -4.77 4.45
N GLY A 457 20.02 -5.47 5.06
CA GLY A 457 20.44 -5.20 6.43
C GLY A 457 19.28 -5.33 7.43
N ILE A 458 18.33 -6.24 7.17
CA ILE A 458 17.19 -6.51 8.04
C ILE A 458 17.57 -7.62 9.02
N ASP A 459 17.81 -7.24 10.28
CA ASP A 459 18.13 -8.19 11.36
C ASP A 459 17.00 -9.22 11.56
N ARG A 460 17.38 -10.49 11.71
CA ARG A 460 16.45 -11.63 11.87
C ARG A 460 15.55 -11.52 13.09
N HIS A 461 16.04 -10.89 14.15
CA HIS A 461 15.37 -10.75 15.44
C HIS A 461 14.85 -9.33 15.66
N MET A 462 14.72 -8.53 14.60
CA MET A 462 14.13 -7.20 14.66
C MET A 462 12.68 -7.25 15.17
N VAL A 463 12.41 -6.51 16.26
CA VAL A 463 11.06 -6.30 16.79
C VAL A 463 10.57 -4.92 16.35
N ARG A 464 9.51 -4.88 15.56
CA ARG A 464 8.88 -3.62 15.11
C ARG A 464 7.65 -3.32 15.95
N ILE A 465 7.55 -2.09 16.45
CA ILE A 465 6.42 -1.59 17.23
C ILE A 465 5.77 -0.42 16.48
N SER A 466 4.47 -0.54 16.22
CA SER A 466 3.59 0.56 15.80
C SER A 466 2.86 1.07 17.03
N VAL A 467 3.12 2.32 17.41
CA VAL A 467 2.55 2.97 18.60
C VAL A 467 1.15 3.50 18.29
N GLY A 468 0.18 3.13 19.13
CA GLY A 468 -1.23 3.53 19.06
C GLY A 468 -1.58 4.72 19.94
N LEU A 469 -2.86 4.80 20.34
CA LEU A 469 -3.44 5.91 21.11
C LEU A 469 -3.59 5.60 22.61
N GLU A 470 -3.02 4.50 23.08
CA GLU A 470 -2.98 4.24 24.53
C GLU A 470 -2.31 5.40 25.28
N ARG A 471 -2.57 5.51 26.58
CA ARG A 471 -1.90 6.52 27.42
C ARG A 471 -0.39 6.30 27.34
N GLU A 472 0.36 7.37 27.11
CA GLU A 472 1.82 7.31 26.95
C GLU A 472 2.49 6.63 28.17
N GLU A 473 2.05 6.98 29.39
CA GLU A 473 2.54 6.38 30.65
C GLU A 473 2.35 4.86 30.70
N ASP A 474 1.20 4.36 30.22
CA ASP A 474 0.88 2.92 30.22
C ASP A 474 1.75 2.18 29.21
N LEU A 475 1.98 2.77 28.03
CA LEU A 475 2.87 2.20 27.01
C LEU A 475 4.32 2.13 27.51
N ILE A 476 4.78 3.20 28.15
CA ILE A 476 6.11 3.25 28.77
C ILE A 476 6.24 2.14 29.82
N ALA A 477 5.28 2.01 30.72
CA ALA A 477 5.30 0.99 31.77
C ALA A 477 5.38 -0.43 31.17
N ARG A 478 4.51 -0.76 30.20
CA ARG A 478 4.52 -2.08 29.54
C ARG A 478 5.86 -2.39 28.86
N ILE A 479 6.47 -1.39 28.22
CA ILE A 479 7.78 -1.55 27.56
C ILE A 479 8.90 -1.73 28.59
N GLN A 480 8.87 -0.97 29.69
CA GLN A 480 9.85 -1.11 30.79
C GLN A 480 9.74 -2.47 31.49
N ASP A 481 8.52 -2.94 31.75
CA ASP A 481 8.26 -4.26 32.31
C ASP A 481 8.79 -5.35 31.37
N ALA A 482 8.54 -5.21 30.06
CA ALA A 482 9.04 -6.14 29.07
C ALA A 482 10.57 -6.13 28.95
N LEU A 483 11.23 -4.96 29.02
CA LEU A 483 12.69 -4.86 29.05
C LEU A 483 13.29 -5.51 30.30
N THR A 484 12.68 -5.27 31.46
CA THR A 484 13.11 -5.85 32.74
C THR A 484 12.99 -7.37 32.70
N ALA A 485 11.84 -7.88 32.26
CA ALA A 485 11.63 -9.31 32.10
C ALA A 485 12.59 -9.91 31.06
N ALA A 486 12.82 -9.25 29.93
CA ALA A 486 13.69 -9.75 28.87
C ALA A 486 15.18 -9.81 29.25
N THR A 487 15.59 -9.01 30.24
CA THR A 487 17.00 -8.88 30.65
C THR A 487 17.32 -9.45 32.01
N ALA A 488 16.32 -9.94 32.77
CA ALA A 488 16.56 -10.69 33.99
C ALA A 488 17.44 -11.90 33.69
N ASP A 489 18.59 -11.99 34.37
CA ASP A 489 19.60 -13.03 34.24
C ASP A 489 18.96 -14.43 34.23
N TYR A 490 19.42 -15.26 33.28
CA TYR A 490 19.20 -16.71 33.26
C TYR A 490 20.44 -17.43 33.78
#